data_AF-A0A4Y2EPB7-F1
#
_entry.id   AF-A0A4Y2EPB7-F1
#
_cell.length_a   1.000
_cell.length_b   1.000
_cell.length_c   1.000
_cell.angle_alpha   90.00
_cell.angle_beta   90.00
_cell.angle_gamma   90.00
#
_symmetry.space_group_name_H-M   'P 1'
#
loop_
_entity.id
_entity.type
_entity.pdbx_description
1 polymer ?
#
loop_
_entity_poly.entity_id
_entity_poly.type
_entity_poly.pdbx_seq_one_letter_code
_entity_poly.pdbx_strand_id
1 'polypeptide(L)'
;MGYGASIDIVSRNHVRKEYFNGEVVCVKQPLYLNYKCLPLAKVELQSSEFRHIVTKAAVIDAQLDSGWYLLSNKTHQLILEAKRKPKVNAVMTRSQTRKTDSPRI
;
A
#
# COMPACT_ATOMS: atom_id res chain seq x y z
N MET A 1 -7.97 -20.22 -1.81
CA MET A 1 -8.14 -18.79 -2.15
C MET A 1 -6.99 -18.03 -1.52
N GLY A 2 -6.05 -17.51 -2.31
CA GLY A 2 -4.96 -16.68 -1.78
C GLY A 2 -5.44 -15.24 -1.67
N TYR A 3 -5.52 -14.68 -0.47
CA TYR A 3 -5.66 -13.24 -0.30
C TYR A 3 -4.41 -12.60 -0.91
N GLY A 4 -4.57 -11.84 -2.00
CA GLY A 4 -3.47 -11.09 -2.58
C GLY A 4 -2.94 -10.10 -1.56
N ALA A 5 -1.69 -10.28 -1.12
CA ALA A 5 -1.01 -9.30 -0.29
C ALA A 5 -0.57 -8.12 -1.18
N SER A 6 -0.96 -6.90 -0.81
CA SER A 6 -0.46 -5.67 -1.45
C SER A 6 0.78 -5.18 -0.72
N ILE A 7 1.74 -4.60 -1.45
CA ILE A 7 2.97 -4.02 -0.91
C ILE A 7 3.18 -2.63 -1.50
N ASP A 8 3.73 -1.73 -0.69
CA ASP A 8 4.09 -0.38 -1.14
C ASP A 8 5.25 -0.46 -2.15
N ILE A 9 5.32 0.49 -3.07
CA ILE A 9 6.43 0.62 -4.02
C ILE A 9 7.05 2.00 -3.90
N VAL A 10 8.38 2.05 -3.87
CA VAL A 10 9.18 3.26 -3.79
C VAL A 10 10.36 3.21 -4.77
N SER A 11 10.71 4.35 -5.36
CA SER A 11 11.94 4.46 -6.16
C SER A 11 13.20 4.38 -5.29
N ARG A 12 14.26 3.77 -5.82
CA ARG A 12 15.58 3.73 -5.18
C ARG A 12 16.10 5.13 -4.80
N ASN A 13 15.72 6.20 -5.51
CA ASN A 13 16.19 7.56 -5.21
C ASN A 13 15.73 8.07 -3.83
N HIS A 14 14.62 7.54 -3.31
CA HIS A 14 14.03 8.01 -2.05
C HIS A 14 14.39 7.17 -0.83
N VAL A 15 15.29 6.19 -0.99
CA VAL A 15 15.64 5.24 0.07
C VAL A 15 17.11 5.37 0.45
N ARG A 16 17.45 5.33 1.73
CA ARG A 16 18.85 5.29 2.18
C ARG A 16 19.36 3.84 2.22
N LYS A 17 20.66 3.62 1.99
CA LYS A 17 21.23 2.25 1.97
C LYS A 17 21.02 1.53 3.32
N GLU A 18 21.01 2.29 4.41
CA GLU A 18 20.81 1.82 5.77
C GLU A 18 19.39 1.28 6.04
N TYR A 19 18.41 1.59 5.19
CA TYR A 19 17.02 1.16 5.37
C TYR A 19 16.67 -0.16 4.69
N PHE A 20 17.63 -0.75 3.97
CA PHE A 20 17.48 -2.10 3.43
C PHE A 20 17.74 -3.12 4.53
N ASN A 21 16.86 -4.11 4.63
CA ASN A 21 16.95 -5.14 5.66
C ASN A 21 17.41 -6.51 5.12
N GLY A 22 17.84 -6.56 3.85
CA GLY A 22 18.27 -7.78 3.17
C GLY A 22 17.12 -8.66 2.66
N GLU A 23 15.87 -8.34 2.99
CA GLU A 23 14.72 -9.09 2.49
C GLU A 23 14.36 -8.69 1.05
N VAL A 24 13.70 -9.61 0.34
CA VAL A 24 13.24 -9.41 -1.04
C VAL A 24 11.80 -9.88 -1.21
N VAL A 25 11.07 -9.26 -2.14
CA VAL A 25 9.78 -9.76 -2.64
C VAL A 25 9.91 -10.07 -4.13
N CYS A 26 9.47 -11.25 -4.55
CA CYS A 26 9.50 -11.62 -5.96
C CYS A 26 8.14 -11.35 -6.60
N VAL A 27 8.12 -10.43 -7.57
CA VAL A 27 6.93 -10.04 -8.33
C VAL A 27 6.95 -10.71 -9.69
N LYS A 28 5.82 -11.29 -10.08
CA LYS A 28 5.63 -11.79 -11.45
C LYS A 28 5.27 -10.60 -12.34
N GLN A 29 6.08 -10.33 -13.36
CA GLN A 29 5.76 -9.26 -14.29
C GLN A 29 4.65 -9.73 -15.26
N PRO A 30 3.66 -8.88 -15.58
CA PRO A 30 2.58 -9.27 -16.49
C PRO A 30 3.08 -9.67 -17.90
N LEU A 31 4.15 -9.03 -18.35
CA LEU A 31 4.70 -9.20 -19.71
C LEU A 31 5.82 -10.23 -19.81
N TYR A 32 6.38 -10.68 -18.69
CA TYR A 32 7.50 -11.61 -18.67
C TYR A 32 7.17 -12.79 -17.76
N LEU A 33 7.39 -14.02 -18.24
CA LEU A 33 7.22 -15.22 -17.42
C LEU A 33 8.20 -15.33 -16.26
N ASN A 34 9.18 -14.42 -16.20
CA ASN A 34 10.20 -14.38 -15.16
C ASN A 34 9.72 -13.59 -13.93
N TYR A 35 10.09 -14.09 -12.75
CA TYR A 35 9.95 -13.35 -11.51
C TYR A 35 11.08 -12.33 -11.38
N LYS A 36 10.75 -11.12 -10.94
CA LYS A 36 11.74 -10.12 -10.55
C LYS A 36 11.71 -9.99 -9.04
N CYS A 37 12.84 -10.26 -8.38
CA CYS A 37 12.96 -10.03 -6.95
C CYS A 37 13.40 -8.58 -6.68
N LEU A 38 12.58 -7.86 -5.93
CA LEU A 38 12.79 -6.48 -5.54
C LEU A 38 13.23 -6.45 -4.07
N PRO A 39 14.29 -5.71 -3.72
CA PRO A 39 14.69 -5.58 -2.32
C PRO A 39 13.63 -4.79 -1.55
N LEU A 40 13.51 -5.12 -0.26
CA LEU A 40 12.61 -4.45 0.66
C LEU A 40 13.39 -3.44 1.50
N ALA A 41 12.75 -2.32 1.76
CA ALA A 41 13.30 -1.29 2.63
C ALA A 41 12.22 -0.72 3.57
N LYS A 42 12.67 -0.24 4.73
CA LYS A 42 11.87 0.61 5.61
C LYS A 42 11.74 1.99 4.96
N VAL A 43 10.51 2.48 4.86
CA VAL A 43 10.20 3.81 4.32
C VAL A 43 9.41 4.58 5.36
N GLU A 44 9.81 5.83 5.56
CA GLU A 44 9.15 6.76 6.45
C GLU A 44 8.43 7.81 5.61
N LEU A 45 7.11 7.83 5.70
CA LEU A 45 6.24 8.81 5.04
C LEU A 45 5.82 9.84 6.08
N GLN A 46 6.08 11.11 5.80
CA GLN A 46 5.69 12.22 6.67
C GLN A 46 4.92 13.25 5.86
N SER A 47 3.82 13.73 6.44
CA SER A 47 3.00 14.79 5.85
C SER A 47 2.27 15.54 6.96
N SER A 48 1.93 16.80 6.72
CA SER A 48 1.07 17.58 7.62
C SER A 48 -0.31 16.94 7.80
N GLU A 49 -0.79 16.20 6.81
CA GLU A 49 -2.11 15.56 6.83
C GLU A 49 -2.12 14.22 7.58
N PHE A 50 -1.02 13.46 7.49
CA PHE A 50 -0.87 12.17 8.15
C PHE A 50 0.50 12.17 8.82
N ARG A 51 0.49 12.33 10.15
CA ARG A 51 1.66 12.62 11.00
C ARG A 51 2.96 11.97 10.50
N HIS A 52 3.09 10.68 10.74
CA HIS A 52 4.27 9.90 10.41
C HIS A 52 3.85 8.44 10.30
N ILE A 53 4.16 7.84 9.15
CA ILE A 53 3.87 6.43 8.88
C ILE A 53 5.16 5.75 8.47
N VAL A 54 5.45 4.66 9.15
CA VAL A 54 6.55 3.77 8.81
C VAL A 54 5.97 2.55 8.12
N THR A 55 6.49 2.22 6.95
CA THR A 55 6.04 1.08 6.17
C THR A 55 7.21 0.34 5.54
N LYS A 56 6.94 -0.86 5.02
CA LYS A 56 7.89 -1.67 4.27
C LYS A 56 7.48 -1.64 2.80
N ALA A 57 8.41 -1.26 1.93
CA ALA A 57 8.14 -1.10 0.51
C ALA A 57 9.12 -1.92 -0.34
N ALA A 58 8.63 -2.39 -1.48
CA ALA A 58 9.46 -2.89 -2.57
C ALA A 58 10.15 -1.71 -3.26
N VAL A 59 11.47 -1.82 -3.44
CA VAL A 59 12.26 -0.76 -4.06
C VAL A 59 12.44 -1.07 -5.55
N ILE A 60 12.01 -0.14 -6.40
CA ILE A 60 12.21 -0.20 -7.85
C ILE A 60 13.45 0.60 -8.27
N ASP A 61 13.91 0.35 -9.49
CA ASP A 61 15.06 1.04 -10.07
C ASP A 61 14.84 2.57 -10.09
N ALA A 62 15.92 3.32 -9.84
CA ALA A 62 15.94 4.78 -9.89
C ALA A 62 15.49 5.35 -11.25
N GLN A 63 15.70 4.60 -12.34
CA GLN A 63 15.28 5.01 -13.69
C GLN A 63 13.76 4.98 -13.89
N LEU A 64 13.04 4.27 -13.02
CA LEU A 64 11.58 4.17 -13.05
C LEU A 64 10.92 5.18 -12.10
N ASP A 65 11.70 6.13 -11.57
CA ASP A 65 11.19 7.15 -10.67
C ASP A 65 10.32 8.16 -11.42
N SER A 66 9.01 8.08 -11.17
CA SER A 66 8.05 9.05 -11.66
C SER A 66 7.74 10.15 -10.64
N GLY A 67 8.41 10.14 -9.48
CA GLY A 67 8.12 11.02 -8.34
C GLY A 67 6.93 10.58 -7.50
N TRP A 68 6.26 9.48 -7.85
CA TRP A 68 5.07 8.97 -7.15
C TRP A 68 5.40 7.76 -6.25
N TYR A 69 4.73 7.68 -5.11
CA TYR A 69 4.70 6.50 -4.24
C TYR A 69 3.45 5.69 -4.53
N LEU A 70 3.59 4.39 -4.74
CA LEU A 70 2.42 3.50 -4.81
C LEU A 70 2.19 2.90 -3.43
N LEU A 71 1.04 3.19 -2.84
CA LEU A 71 0.69 2.73 -1.50
C LEU A 71 -0.23 1.52 -1.56
N SER A 72 0.10 0.51 -0.79
CA SER A 72 -0.74 -0.63 -0.47
C SER A 72 -2.01 -0.18 0.24
N ASN A 73 -3.04 -1.02 0.17
CA ASN A 73 -4.31 -0.77 0.82
C ASN A 73 -4.15 -0.61 2.34
N LYS A 74 -3.21 -1.36 2.93
CA LYS A 74 -2.90 -1.27 4.36
C LYS A 74 -2.33 0.10 4.71
N THR A 75 -1.33 0.57 3.98
CA THR A 75 -0.73 1.91 4.21
C THR A 75 -1.74 3.02 3.95
N HIS A 76 -2.59 2.86 2.92
CA HIS A 76 -3.69 3.78 2.66
C HIS A 76 -4.68 3.87 3.84
N GLN A 77 -5.10 2.73 4.41
CA GLN A 77 -5.96 2.71 5.60
C GLN A 77 -5.30 3.38 6.81
N LEU A 78 -4.01 3.14 7.05
CA LEU A 78 -3.26 3.80 8.12
C LEU A 78 -3.20 5.32 7.92
N ILE A 79 -3.07 5.80 6.68
CA ILE A 79 -3.17 7.23 6.36
C ILE A 79 -4.55 7.77 6.71
N LEU A 80 -5.63 7.08 6.33
CA LEU A 80 -7.00 7.50 6.62
C LEU A 80 -7.27 7.57 8.13
N GLU A 81 -6.77 6.59 8.91
CA GLU A 81 -6.86 6.59 10.36
C GLU A 81 -6.02 7.70 11.01
N ALA A 82 -4.80 7.94 10.49
CA ALA A 82 -3.89 8.97 10.98
C ALA A 82 -4.38 10.39 10.68
N LYS A 83 -5.17 10.58 9.62
CA LYS A 83 -5.85 11.84 9.25
C LYS A 83 -6.93 12.28 10.25
N ARG A 84 -7.06 11.65 11.43
CA ARG A 84 -8.03 11.95 12.51
C ARG A 84 -8.36 13.45 12.60
N LYS A 85 -9.49 13.85 12.00
CA LYS A 85 -10.30 14.99 12.45
C LYS A 85 -11.13 14.52 13.65
N PRO A 86 -10.90 14.95 14.89
CA PRO A 86 -11.92 14.85 15.92
C PRO A 86 -12.74 16.14 15.89
N LYS A 87 -13.92 16.09 15.25
CA LYS A 87 -15.14 16.87 15.58
C LYS A 87 -16.11 16.80 14.42
N VAL A 88 -16.91 15.74 14.36
CA VAL A 88 -18.28 15.84 13.81
C VAL A 88 -19.12 14.80 14.53
N ASN A 89 -20.21 15.22 15.19
CA ASN A 89 -21.28 14.30 15.54
C ASN A 89 -21.92 13.84 14.22
N ALA A 90 -21.63 12.63 13.78
CA ALA A 90 -22.22 12.09 12.57
C ALA A 90 -23.14 10.91 12.93
N VAL A 91 -24.40 11.03 12.55
CA VAL A 91 -25.40 9.97 12.67
C VAL A 91 -25.03 8.84 11.71
N MET A 92 -24.90 7.62 12.26
CA MET A 92 -24.63 6.41 11.51
C MET A 92 -25.93 5.87 10.91
N THR A 93 -26.04 5.78 9.59
CA THR A 93 -27.17 5.13 8.93
C THR A 93 -26.84 3.67 8.60
N ARG A 94 -27.87 2.81 8.68
CA ARG A 94 -27.77 1.34 8.52
C ARG A 94 -27.46 0.98 7.06
N SER A 95 -26.56 0.03 6.82
CA SER A 95 -26.25 -0.48 5.47
C SER A 95 -27.47 -1.17 4.85
N GLN A 96 -27.82 -0.82 3.61
CA GLN A 96 -28.75 -1.61 2.81
C GLN A 96 -28.04 -2.85 2.29
N THR A 97 -28.40 -4.03 2.79
CA THR A 97 -28.03 -5.29 2.17
C THR A 97 -28.82 -5.46 0.88
N ARG A 98 -28.12 -5.69 -0.23
CA ARG A 98 -28.71 -6.08 -1.50
C ARG A 98 -29.43 -7.42 -1.28
N LYS A 99 -30.74 -7.47 -1.53
CA LYS A 99 -31.45 -8.76 -1.58
C LYS A 99 -30.83 -9.57 -2.72
N THR A 100 -30.23 -10.69 -2.38
CA THR A 100 -29.91 -11.74 -3.35
C THR A 100 -31.23 -12.30 -3.85
N ASP A 101 -31.56 -12.06 -5.12
CA ASP A 101 -32.57 -12.87 -5.79
C ASP A 101 -32.07 -14.31 -5.82
N SER A 102 -32.81 -15.20 -5.17
CA SER A 102 -32.57 -16.65 -5.27
C SER A 102 -32.99 -17.12 -6.67
N PRO A 103 -32.26 -18.07 -7.29
CA PRO A 103 -32.73 -18.67 -8.54
C PRO A 103 -34.02 -19.44 -8.26
N ARG A 104 -35.06 -19.18 -9.05
CA ARG A 104 -36.22 -20.08 -9.10
C ARG A 104 -35.76 -21.38 -9.77
N ILE A 105 -35.86 -22.48 -9.05
CA ILE A 105 -35.78 -23.85 -9.59
C ILE A 105 -36.97 -24.05 -10.52
#